data_AF-A0A1I7BWW4-F1
#
_entry.id   AF-A0A1I7BWW4-F1
#
_cell.length_a   1.000
_cell.length_b   1.000
_cell.length_c   1.000
_cell.angle_alpha   90.00
_cell.angle_beta   90.00
_cell.angle_gamma   90.00
#
_symmetry.space_group_name_H-M   'P 1'
#
loop_
_entity.id
_entity.type
_entity.pdbx_description
1 polymer ?
#
loop_
_entity_poly.entity_id
_entity_poly.type
_entity_poly.pdbx_seq_one_letter_code
_entity_poly.pdbx_strand_id
1 'polypeptide(L)'
;VPVFSVGTAKDHVAPWKSVYKMHLYLDTDLTFALASGGHNTGIVSEPGHKNRSYQIATARHDDHYVDPESWAARTPKKDGSWWLDWVSWLDGRSGAPKAPPSIGNENAGLATLTDAPGTYVVQK
;
A
#
# COMPACT_ATOMS: atom_id res chain seq x y z
N VAL A 1 -9.60 -5.36 -11.03
CA VAL A 1 -9.01 -6.03 -9.84
C VAL A 1 -9.01 -5.03 -8.70
N PRO A 2 -9.26 -5.43 -7.44
CA PRO A 2 -9.32 -4.50 -6.32
C PRO A 2 -7.97 -3.79 -6.11
N VAL A 3 -8.01 -2.52 -5.71
CA VAL A 3 -6.81 -1.68 -5.53
C VAL A 3 -6.65 -1.27 -4.07
N PHE A 4 -5.41 -1.30 -3.57
CA PHE A 4 -5.00 -0.67 -2.33
C PHE A 4 -4.06 0.49 -2.68
N SER A 5 -4.46 1.73 -2.37
CA SER A 5 -3.68 2.94 -2.67
C SER A 5 -3.30 3.66 -1.38
N VAL A 6 -2.08 4.23 -1.37
CA VAL A 6 -1.51 4.88 -0.18
C VAL A 6 -1.05 6.29 -0.54
N GLY A 7 -1.52 7.26 0.24
CA GLY A 7 -0.99 8.64 0.22
C GLY A 7 -0.36 8.99 1.57
N THR A 8 0.54 9.98 1.59
CA THR A 8 1.09 10.51 2.85
C THR A 8 0.64 11.96 3.07
N ALA A 9 0.19 12.27 4.29
CA ALA A 9 -0.53 13.51 4.59
C ALA A 9 0.32 14.77 4.38
N LYS A 10 1.64 14.68 4.53
CA LYS A 10 2.61 15.77 4.35
C LYS A 10 3.55 15.50 3.16
N ASP A 11 3.09 14.71 2.18
CA ASP A 11 3.85 14.50 0.95
C ASP A 11 3.89 15.77 0.10
N HIS A 12 5.08 16.23 -0.24
CA HIS A 12 5.28 17.31 -1.21
C HIS A 12 5.69 16.78 -2.59
N VAL A 13 6.13 15.52 -2.68
CA VAL A 13 6.53 14.87 -3.93
C VAL A 13 5.29 14.30 -4.64
N ALA A 14 4.46 13.57 -3.92
CA ALA A 14 3.20 13.00 -4.39
C ALA A 14 2.04 13.44 -3.48
N PRO A 15 1.52 14.68 -3.60
CA PRO A 15 0.47 15.19 -2.74
C PRO A 15 -0.72 14.23 -2.66
N TRP A 16 -1.12 13.84 -1.45
CA TRP A 16 -2.11 12.78 -1.27
C TRP A 16 -3.46 13.08 -1.93
N LYS A 17 -3.86 14.34 -2.06
CA LYS A 17 -5.07 14.74 -2.79
C LYS A 17 -4.99 14.41 -4.29
N SER A 18 -3.79 14.45 -4.87
CA SER A 18 -3.56 14.02 -6.25
C SER A 18 -3.63 12.49 -6.35
N VAL A 19 -3.05 11.76 -5.39
CA VAL A 19 -3.18 10.30 -5.31
C VAL A 19 -4.64 9.88 -5.11
N TYR A 20 -5.39 10.61 -4.29
CA TYR A 20 -6.80 10.35 -3.99
C TYR A 20 -7.70 10.40 -5.23
N LYS A 21 -7.31 11.13 -6.29
CA LYS A 21 -8.03 11.15 -7.58
C LYS A 21 -8.12 9.77 -8.24
N MET A 22 -7.37 8.76 -7.78
CA MET A 22 -7.59 7.36 -8.19
C MET A 22 -9.06 6.93 -8.03
N HIS A 23 -9.80 7.44 -7.04
CA HIS A 23 -11.25 7.19 -6.90
C HIS A 23 -12.10 7.64 -8.09
N LEU A 24 -11.59 8.56 -8.93
CA LEU A 24 -12.31 9.06 -10.12
C LEU A 24 -12.00 8.26 -11.39
N TYR A 25 -10.90 7.48 -11.39
CA TYR A 25 -10.39 6.84 -12.60
C TYR A 25 -10.42 5.31 -12.54
N LEU A 26 -10.60 4.74 -11.35
CA LEU A 26 -10.60 3.30 -11.16
C LEU A 26 -12.03 2.75 -11.16
N ASP A 27 -12.29 1.83 -12.06
CA ASP A 27 -13.54 1.08 -12.20
C ASP A 27 -13.48 -0.21 -11.36
N THR A 28 -13.27 -0.08 -10.05
CA THR A 28 -13.12 -1.20 -9.11
C THR A 28 -13.17 -0.72 -7.66
N ASP A 29 -13.39 -1.65 -6.72
CA ASP A 29 -13.17 -1.41 -5.29
C ASP A 29 -11.77 -0.84 -5.01
N LEU A 30 -11.74 0.25 -4.25
CA LEU A 30 -10.52 0.97 -3.88
C LEU A 30 -10.44 1.12 -2.36
N THR A 31 -9.45 0.47 -1.75
CA THR A 31 -9.04 0.75 -0.38
C THR A 31 -7.99 1.85 -0.38
N PHE A 32 -8.27 2.99 0.25
CA PHE A 32 -7.34 4.11 0.35
C PHE A 32 -6.85 4.29 1.79
N ALA A 33 -5.53 4.30 1.96
CA ALA A 33 -4.86 4.58 3.22
C ALA A 33 -4.13 5.92 3.17
N LEU A 34 -4.43 6.82 4.11
CA LEU A 34 -3.74 8.10 4.29
C LEU A 34 -2.81 8.02 5.50
N ALA A 35 -1.52 7.82 5.25
CA ALA A 35 -0.51 7.73 6.30
C ALA A 35 -0.08 9.11 6.82
N SER A 36 0.15 9.24 8.12
CA SER A 36 0.77 10.42 8.71
C SER A 36 2.26 10.50 8.34
N GLY A 37 2.79 11.71 8.13
CA GLY A 37 4.20 11.93 7.77
C GLY A 37 4.35 12.48 6.35
N GLY A 38 5.59 12.75 5.96
CA GLY A 38 5.95 13.11 4.59
C GLY A 38 6.29 11.88 3.76
N HIS A 39 6.79 12.07 2.54
CA HIS A 39 6.97 11.01 1.53
C HIS A 39 7.57 9.70 2.09
N ASN A 40 8.84 9.71 2.50
CA ASN A 40 9.48 8.49 3.04
C ASN A 40 8.95 8.12 4.42
N THR A 41 8.68 9.10 5.27
CA THR A 41 8.31 8.84 6.68
C THR A 41 6.89 8.30 6.82
N GLY A 42 6.00 8.54 5.86
CA GLY A 42 4.65 7.97 5.83
C GLY A 42 4.60 6.61 5.14
N ILE A 43 5.42 6.39 4.11
CA ILE A 43 5.48 5.11 3.39
C ILE A 43 6.26 4.06 4.19
N VAL A 44 7.46 4.40 4.69
CA VAL A 44 8.26 3.53 5.57
C VAL A 44 7.72 3.62 6.99
N SER A 45 6.72 2.78 7.27
CA SER A 45 5.93 2.78 8.50
C SER A 45 6.03 1.42 9.18
N GLU A 46 7.18 1.08 9.74
CA GLU A 46 7.35 -0.20 10.43
C GLU A 46 6.42 -0.36 11.64
N PRO A 47 5.82 -1.56 11.86
CA PRO A 47 5.01 -1.83 13.04
C PRO A 47 5.79 -1.61 14.34
N GLY A 48 5.14 -1.03 15.35
CA GLY A 48 5.73 -0.73 16.65
C GLY A 48 6.44 0.64 16.74
N HIS A 49 6.60 1.36 15.63
CA HIS A 49 7.19 2.70 15.67
C HIS A 49 6.23 3.74 16.27
N LYS A 50 6.74 4.51 17.24
CA LYS A 50 5.93 5.53 17.94
C LYS A 50 5.52 6.65 16.98
N ASN A 51 4.41 7.32 17.31
CA ASN A 51 3.90 8.50 16.62
C ASN A 51 3.54 8.27 15.13
N ARG A 52 3.24 7.02 14.77
CA ARG A 52 2.62 6.67 13.49
C ARG A 52 1.11 6.62 13.64
N SER A 53 0.44 7.03 12.59
CA SER A 53 -1.01 6.96 12.50
C SER A 53 -1.44 7.05 11.04
N TYR A 54 -2.66 6.65 10.75
CA TYR A 54 -3.21 6.68 9.41
C TYR A 54 -4.74 6.69 9.45
N GLN A 55 -5.35 6.97 8.31
CA GLN A 55 -6.78 6.81 8.08
C GLN A 55 -6.95 5.79 6.96
N ILE A 56 -8.01 4.99 7.00
CA ILE A 56 -8.26 3.99 5.96
C ILE A 56 -9.76 3.78 5.75
N ALA A 57 -10.17 3.67 4.49
CA ALA A 57 -11.53 3.30 4.11
C ALA A 57 -11.52 2.60 2.76
N THR A 58 -12.56 1.83 2.48
CA THR A 58 -12.80 1.23 1.15
C THR A 58 -14.01 1.88 0.52
N ALA A 59 -13.83 2.42 -0.69
CA ALA A 59 -14.92 2.77 -1.59
C ALA A 59 -15.22 1.56 -2.48
N ARG A 60 -16.49 1.17 -2.56
CA ARG A 60 -16.97 0.17 -3.52
C ARG A 60 -17.12 0.80 -4.89
N HIS A 61 -17.05 -0.05 -5.92
CA HIS A 61 -17.23 0.35 -7.31
C HIS A 61 -18.44 1.28 -7.53
N ASP A 62 -19.58 0.97 -6.90
CA ASP A 62 -20.83 1.72 -7.07
C ASP A 62 -21.03 2.85 -6.05
N ASP A 63 -20.07 3.10 -5.16
CA ASP A 63 -20.18 4.17 -4.18
C ASP A 63 -20.07 5.55 -4.83
N HIS A 64 -20.84 6.51 -4.32
CA HIS A 64 -20.68 7.90 -4.73
C HIS A 64 -19.33 8.46 -4.32
N TYR A 65 -18.71 9.21 -5.24
CA TYR A 65 -17.47 9.93 -4.96
C TYR A 65 -17.65 10.91 -3.79
N VAL A 66 -16.64 10.97 -2.93
CA VAL A 66 -16.53 11.93 -1.84
C VAL A 66 -15.24 12.68 -2.01
N ASP A 67 -15.27 14.01 -1.88
CA ASP A 67 -14.08 14.83 -2.02
C ASP A 67 -13.03 14.50 -0.93
N PRO A 68 -11.73 14.70 -1.20
CA PRO A 68 -10.68 14.26 -0.30
C PRO A 68 -10.78 14.91 1.08
N GLU A 69 -11.14 16.18 1.18
CA GLU A 69 -11.28 16.90 2.45
C GLU A 69 -12.40 16.32 3.31
N SER A 70 -13.59 16.12 2.73
CA SER A 70 -14.71 15.47 3.42
C SER A 70 -14.37 14.03 3.81
N TRP A 71 -13.70 13.29 2.94
CA TRP A 71 -13.23 11.94 3.24
C TRP A 71 -12.28 11.95 4.44
N ALA A 72 -11.29 12.84 4.47
CA ALA A 72 -10.32 12.94 5.56
C ALA A 72 -10.98 13.44 6.86
N ALA A 73 -11.98 14.31 6.79
CA ALA A 73 -12.68 14.80 7.97
C ALA A 73 -13.53 13.70 8.65
N ARG A 74 -14.15 12.82 7.85
CA ARG A 74 -15.06 11.78 8.37
C ARG A 74 -14.42 10.43 8.64
N THR A 75 -13.24 10.16 8.08
CA THR A 75 -12.58 8.85 8.23
C THR A 75 -11.85 8.78 9.57
N PRO A 76 -12.13 7.81 10.44
CA PRO A 76 -11.46 7.72 11.74
C PRO A 76 -9.95 7.50 11.59
N LYS A 77 -9.19 8.10 12.51
CA LYS A 77 -7.76 7.90 12.62
C LYS A 77 -7.46 6.62 13.40
N LYS A 78 -6.54 5.80 12.89
CA LYS A 78 -5.95 4.64 13.55
C LYS A 78 -4.51 4.97 13.95
N ASP A 79 -4.11 4.53 15.14
CA ASP A 79 -2.71 4.64 15.59
C ASP A 79 -1.88 3.45 15.08
N GLY A 80 -0.60 3.69 14.85
CA GLY A 80 0.36 2.69 14.40
C GLY A 80 0.56 2.67 12.88
N SER A 81 0.98 1.50 12.38
CA SER A 81 1.38 1.28 10.99
C SER A 81 0.21 0.83 10.12
N TRP A 82 0.08 1.45 8.94
CA TRP A 82 -0.87 1.02 7.90
C TRP A 82 -0.50 -0.32 7.26
N TRP A 83 0.75 -0.79 7.43
CA TRP A 83 1.20 -2.08 6.89
C TRP A 83 0.36 -3.25 7.44
N LEU A 84 -0.14 -3.15 8.68
CA LEU A 84 -0.95 -4.21 9.28
C LEU A 84 -2.30 -4.38 8.57
N ASP A 85 -2.99 -3.27 8.25
CA ASP A 85 -4.22 -3.32 7.46
C ASP A 85 -3.94 -3.76 6.00
N TRP A 86 -2.78 -3.39 5.43
CA TRP A 86 -2.38 -3.84 4.10
C TRP A 86 -2.11 -5.34 4.03
N VAL A 87 -1.39 -5.90 5.01
CA VAL A 87 -1.16 -7.35 5.14
C VAL A 87 -2.50 -8.07 5.29
N SER A 88 -3.38 -7.60 6.18
CA SER A 88 -4.72 -8.20 6.34
C SER A 88 -5.55 -8.14 5.05
N TRP A 89 -5.45 -7.03 4.30
CA TRP A 89 -6.10 -6.88 3.00
C TRP A 89 -5.56 -7.88 1.96
N LEU A 90 -4.25 -8.13 1.96
CA LEU A 90 -3.60 -9.13 1.10
C LEU A 90 -3.94 -10.55 1.51
N ASP A 91 -3.99 -10.87 2.80
CA ASP A 91 -4.30 -12.20 3.31
C ASP A 91 -5.68 -12.67 2.82
N GLY A 92 -6.68 -11.79 2.86
CA GLY A 92 -8.01 -12.06 2.32
C GLY A 92 -8.05 -12.32 0.81
N ARG A 93 -6.93 -12.12 0.10
CA ARG A 93 -6.80 -12.22 -1.37
C ARG A 93 -5.67 -13.16 -1.82
N SER A 94 -4.93 -13.77 -0.88
CA SER A 94 -3.73 -14.58 -1.19
C SER A 94 -3.97 -16.09 -1.13
N GLY A 95 -5.22 -16.51 -0.87
CA GLY A 95 -5.57 -17.92 -0.71
C GLY A 95 -4.99 -18.53 0.58
N ALA A 96 -5.07 -19.85 0.70
CA ALA A 96 -4.53 -20.54 1.88
C ALA A 96 -3.00 -20.52 1.88
N PRO A 97 -2.35 -20.33 3.06
CA PRO A 97 -0.90 -20.44 3.19
C PRO A 97 -0.40 -21.81 2.71
N LYS A 98 0.72 -21.80 1.98
CA LYS A 98 1.42 -23.00 1.55
C LYS A 98 2.92 -22.83 1.72
N ALA A 99 3.65 -23.95 1.76
CA ALA A 99 5.11 -23.90 1.77
C ALA A 99 5.60 -23.15 0.50
N PRO A 100 6.61 -22.28 0.64
CA PRO A 100 7.18 -21.61 -0.53
C PRO A 100 7.81 -22.65 -1.47
N PRO A 101 7.76 -22.43 -2.80
CA PRO A 101 8.53 -23.23 -3.74
C PRO A 101 10.04 -23.01 -3.53
N SER A 102 10.87 -23.87 -4.13
CA SER A 102 12.31 -23.62 -4.23
C SER A 102 12.60 -22.27 -4.89
N ILE A 103 13.71 -21.65 -4.51
CA ILE A 103 14.20 -20.46 -5.19
C ILE A 103 14.68 -20.87 -6.59
N GLY A 104 14.11 -20.26 -7.63
CA GLY A 104 14.37 -20.62 -9.02
C GLY A 104 13.52 -21.80 -9.54
N ASN A 105 13.52 -21.97 -10.85
CA ASN A 105 12.89 -23.08 -11.56
C ASN A 105 13.66 -23.37 -12.86
N GLU A 106 14.73 -24.18 -12.76
CA GLU A 106 15.61 -24.51 -13.88
C GLU A 106 14.86 -25.18 -15.04
N ASN A 107 13.89 -26.05 -14.73
CA ASN A 107 13.07 -26.73 -15.74
C ASN A 107 12.22 -25.75 -16.57
N ALA A 108 11.91 -24.57 -16.02
CA ALA A 108 11.25 -23.48 -16.72
C ALA A 108 12.23 -22.42 -17.27
N GLY A 109 13.53 -22.69 -17.26
CA GLY A 109 14.57 -21.76 -17.70
C GLY A 109 14.86 -20.62 -16.73
N LEU A 110 14.39 -20.71 -15.48
CA LEU A 110 14.55 -19.69 -14.43
C LEU A 110 15.62 -20.12 -13.41
N ALA A 111 16.84 -20.35 -13.88
CA ALA A 111 17.97 -20.69 -13.00
C ALA A 111 18.31 -19.54 -12.04
N THR A 112 18.77 -19.87 -10.84
CA THR A 112 19.26 -18.88 -9.86
C THR A 112 20.55 -18.24 -10.38
N LEU A 113 20.64 -16.92 -10.31
CA LEU A 113 21.78 -16.17 -10.87
C LEU A 113 22.81 -15.80 -9.79
N THR A 114 22.36 -15.17 -8.72
CA THR A 114 23.17 -14.75 -7.56
C THR A 114 22.23 -14.47 -6.38
N ASP A 115 22.80 -14.34 -5.19
CA ASP A 115 22.05 -13.98 -4.00
C ASP A 115 21.51 -12.54 -4.08
N ALA A 116 20.33 -12.31 -3.48
CA ALA A 116 19.83 -10.96 -3.26
C ALA A 116 20.85 -10.17 -2.40
N PRO A 117 21.07 -8.86 -2.67
CA PRO A 117 20.26 -7.98 -3.51
C PRO A 117 20.69 -7.90 -4.99
N GLY A 118 21.60 -8.77 -5.43
CA GLY A 118 22.10 -8.81 -6.80
C GLY A 118 23.11 -7.70 -7.12
N THR A 119 23.39 -7.51 -8.41
CA THR A 119 24.49 -6.65 -8.88
C THR A 119 24.03 -5.28 -9.38
N TYR A 120 22.78 -5.11 -9.80
CA TYR A 120 22.32 -3.85 -10.40
C TYR A 120 22.19 -2.72 -9.38
N VAL A 121 21.74 -3.04 -8.16
CA VAL A 121 21.59 -2.06 -7.07
C VAL A 121 22.92 -1.46 -6.58
N VAL A 122 24.06 -2.11 -6.87
CA VAL A 122 25.40 -1.64 -6.47
C VAL A 122 26.16 -0.92 -7.59
N GLN A 123 25.55 -0.79 -8.77
CA GLN A 123 26.13 -0.01 -9.87
C GLN A 123 26.11 1.49 -9.53
N LYS A 124 27.07 2.23 -10.10
CA LYS A 124 27.26 3.66 -9.88
C LYS A 124 26.78 4.46 -11.07
#